data_AF-A0A9P0CXJ4-F1
#
_entry.id   AF-A0A9P0CXJ4-F1
#
_cell.length_a   1.000
_cell.length_b   1.000
_cell.length_c   1.000
_cell.angle_alpha   90.00
_cell.angle_beta   90.00
_cell.angle_gamma   90.00
#
_symmetry.space_group_name_H-M   'P 1'
#
loop_
_entity.id
_entity.type
_entity.pdbx_description
1 polymer ?
#
loop_
_entity_poly.entity_id
_entity_poly.type
_entity_poly.pdbx_seq_one_letter_code
_entity_poly.pdbx_strand_id
1 'polypeptide(L)'
;MLVCNLKYNDFVIWSLFIFFTERIFPDLHFWNTNSKIALKFHTEIIMPELLGKYSTRKEGSTKLIFWCKCKSVDDGTPMICCDNNKCQIKWLHFICVGLSNMPNTEWICDFCK
;
A
#
# COMPACT_ATOMS: atom_id res chain seq x y z
N MET A 1 -11.22 18.55 -24.42
CA MET A 1 -12.21 19.51 -24.96
C MET A 1 -13.16 20.06 -23.89
N LEU A 2 -13.95 19.25 -23.17
CA LEU A 2 -14.85 19.75 -22.10
C LEU A 2 -14.10 20.54 -21.01
N VAL A 3 -13.04 19.96 -20.44
CA VAL A 3 -12.30 20.57 -19.32
C VAL A 3 -11.45 21.76 -19.78
N CYS A 4 -10.71 21.59 -20.89
CA CYS A 4 -9.79 22.62 -21.39
C CYS A 4 -10.46 23.64 -22.33
N ASN A 5 -11.78 23.56 -22.53
CA ASN A 5 -12.56 24.39 -23.45
C ASN A 5 -11.99 24.48 -24.88
N LEU A 6 -11.60 23.34 -25.45
CA LEU A 6 -11.03 23.25 -26.79
C LEU A 6 -12.09 22.90 -27.84
N LYS A 7 -11.91 23.40 -29.07
CA LYS A 7 -12.81 23.16 -30.21
C LYS A 7 -12.69 21.76 -30.82
N TYR A 8 -11.52 21.14 -30.69
CA TYR A 8 -11.21 19.78 -31.12
C TYR A 8 -9.96 19.30 -30.36
N ASN A 9 -9.68 18.01 -30.41
CA ASN A 9 -8.41 17.41 -30.00
C ASN A 9 -7.98 16.41 -31.09
N ASP A 10 -6.69 16.33 -31.38
CA ASP A 10 -6.16 15.33 -32.30
C ASP A 10 -5.75 14.07 -31.51
N PHE A 11 -6.24 12.91 -31.92
CA PHE A 11 -5.88 11.61 -31.40
C PHE A 11 -4.80 11.02 -32.28
N VAL A 12 -3.58 10.96 -31.75
CA VAL A 12 -2.39 10.55 -32.48
C VAL A 12 -1.96 9.18 -32.01
N ILE A 13 -1.84 8.23 -32.95
CA ILE A 13 -1.19 6.95 -32.73
C ILE A 13 0.11 6.97 -33.52
N TRP A 14 1.23 6.76 -32.83
CA TRP A 14 2.54 6.71 -33.47
C TRP A 14 3.34 5.49 -33.05
N SER A 15 4.01 4.88 -34.03
CA SER A 15 4.98 3.80 -33.91
C SER A 15 6.04 3.95 -35.00
N LEU A 16 7.06 3.09 -34.98
CA LEU A 16 8.09 3.05 -36.03
C LEU A 16 7.55 2.71 -37.43
N PHE A 17 6.36 2.13 -37.54
CA PHE A 17 5.78 1.67 -38.80
C PHE A 17 4.53 2.44 -39.22
N ILE A 18 3.86 3.09 -38.27
CA ILE A 18 2.57 3.74 -38.50
C ILE A 18 2.54 5.09 -37.78
N PHE A 19 2.15 6.11 -38.52
CA PHE A 19 1.73 7.41 -38.00
C PHE A 19 0.27 7.61 -38.41
N PHE A 20 -0.63 7.67 -37.43
CA PHE A 20 -2.06 7.89 -37.63
C PHE A 20 -2.51 9.06 -36.77
N THR A 21 -3.35 9.93 -37.32
CA THR A 21 -3.93 11.06 -36.60
C THR A 21 -5.38 11.22 -37.00
N GLU A 22 -6.25 11.29 -35.99
CA GLU A 22 -7.68 11.53 -36.17
C GLU A 22 -8.12 12.74 -35.34
N ARG A 23 -8.82 13.68 -35.97
CA ARG A 23 -9.36 14.85 -35.28
C ARG A 23 -10.70 14.51 -34.64
N ILE A 24 -10.74 14.55 -33.32
CA ILE A 24 -11.95 14.31 -32.52
C ILE A 24 -12.60 15.65 -32.20
N PHE A 25 -13.92 15.74 -32.39
CA PHE A 25 -14.73 16.92 -32.09
C PHE A 25 -15.53 16.77 -30.78
N PRO A 26 -16.06 17.87 -30.21
CA PRO A 26 -16.93 17.84 -29.04
C PRO A 26 -18.18 17.00 -29.25
N ASP A 27 -18.43 16.06 -28.33
CA ASP A 27 -19.71 15.36 -28.23
C ASP A 27 -20.46 15.87 -27.00
N LEU A 28 -21.38 16.81 -27.24
CA LEU A 28 -22.19 17.43 -26.18
C LEU A 28 -23.15 16.43 -25.53
N HIS A 29 -23.65 15.45 -26.28
CA HIS A 29 -24.54 14.44 -25.72
C HIS A 29 -23.78 13.56 -24.75
N PHE A 30 -22.62 13.04 -25.17
CA PHE A 30 -21.74 12.27 -24.31
C PHE A 30 -21.33 13.06 -23.05
N TRP A 31 -20.98 14.34 -23.20
CA TRP A 31 -20.61 15.17 -22.04
C TRP A 31 -21.76 15.38 -21.08
N ASN A 32 -22.95 15.73 -21.57
CA ASN A 32 -24.10 15.99 -20.71
C ASN A 32 -24.58 14.72 -19.98
N THR A 33 -24.51 13.57 -20.66
CA THR A 33 -24.87 12.27 -20.08
C THR A 33 -23.85 11.83 -19.01
N ASN A 34 -22.56 11.98 -19.27
CA ASN A 34 -21.51 11.39 -18.42
C ASN A 34 -20.90 12.35 -17.39
N SER A 35 -21.01 13.67 -17.57
CA SER A 35 -20.41 14.66 -16.65
C SER A 35 -20.93 14.51 -15.23
N LYS A 36 -22.24 14.31 -15.05
CA LYS A 36 -22.86 14.09 -13.74
C LYS A 36 -22.34 12.80 -13.07
N ILE A 37 -22.19 11.73 -13.87
CA ILE A 37 -21.69 10.44 -13.40
C ILE A 37 -20.23 10.57 -12.98
N ALA A 38 -19.41 11.23 -13.81
CA ALA A 38 -18.00 11.47 -13.53
C ALA A 38 -17.80 12.33 -12.28
N LEU A 39 -18.61 13.38 -12.10
CA LEU A 39 -18.55 14.23 -10.91
C LEU A 39 -18.93 13.44 -9.66
N LYS A 40 -20.01 12.64 -9.73
CA LYS A 40 -20.43 11.78 -8.62
C LYS A 40 -19.34 10.78 -8.24
N PHE A 41 -18.74 10.11 -9.23
CA PHE A 41 -17.61 9.21 -9.04
C PHE A 41 -16.41 9.92 -8.40
N HIS A 42 -16.11 11.14 -8.85
CA HIS A 42 -15.04 11.94 -8.27
C HIS A 42 -15.28 12.26 -6.79
N THR A 43 -16.47 12.74 -6.44
CA THR A 43 -16.80 13.15 -5.07
C THR A 43 -16.98 11.97 -4.12
N GLU A 44 -17.57 10.86 -4.58
CA GLU A 44 -17.92 9.73 -3.72
C GLU A 44 -16.85 8.65 -3.66
N ILE A 45 -15.95 8.57 -4.65
CA ILE A 45 -14.94 7.50 -4.75
C ILE A 45 -13.53 8.09 -4.81
N ILE A 46 -13.23 8.93 -5.81
CA ILE A 46 -11.86 9.43 -5.99
C ILE A 46 -11.40 10.25 -4.77
N MET A 47 -12.20 11.21 -4.31
CA MET A 47 -11.83 12.09 -3.19
C MET A 47 -11.65 11.33 -1.87
N PRO A 48 -12.59 10.47 -1.41
CA PRO A 48 -12.38 9.66 -0.21
C PRO A 48 -11.18 8.71 -0.32
N GLU A 49 -10.90 8.19 -1.51
CA GLU A 49 -9.74 7.35 -1.73
C GLU A 49 -8.43 8.15 -1.66
N LEU A 50 -8.34 9.30 -2.33
CA LEU A 50 -7.11 10.11 -2.30
C LEU A 50 -6.82 10.69 -0.91
N LEU A 51 -7.85 11.11 -0.17
CA LEU A 51 -7.67 11.76 1.14
C LEU A 51 -7.57 10.76 2.29
N GLY A 52 -8.34 9.66 2.23
CA GLY A 52 -8.49 8.74 3.35
C GLY A 52 -8.12 7.29 3.03
N LYS A 53 -7.77 6.99 1.77
CA LYS A 53 -7.70 5.63 1.23
C LYS A 53 -8.98 4.85 1.57
N TYR A 54 -10.14 5.48 1.55
CA TYR A 54 -11.36 4.90 2.13
C TYR A 54 -11.67 3.49 1.58
N SER A 55 -11.40 3.23 0.30
CA SER A 55 -11.61 1.94 -0.34
C SER A 55 -10.37 1.03 -0.28
N THR A 56 -9.16 1.57 -0.39
CA THR A 56 -7.90 0.77 -0.36
C THR A 56 -7.30 0.63 1.04
N ARG A 57 -7.87 1.29 2.04
CA ARG A 57 -7.60 1.06 3.45
C ARG A 57 -8.14 -0.32 3.76
N LYS A 58 -7.33 -1.33 3.45
CA LYS A 58 -7.20 -2.49 4.31
C LYS A 58 -7.13 -1.88 5.71
N GLU A 59 -8.11 -2.19 6.54
CA GLU A 59 -7.97 -1.93 7.96
C GLU A 59 -6.54 -2.25 8.33
N GLY A 60 -5.91 -1.38 9.10
CA GLY A 60 -4.77 -1.77 9.90
C GLY A 60 -5.19 -2.83 10.92
N SER A 61 -5.75 -3.96 10.48
CA SER A 61 -5.44 -5.24 11.09
C SER A 61 -4.06 -5.64 10.57
N THR A 62 -3.03 -4.87 10.98
CA THR A 62 -1.90 -5.58 11.56
C THR A 62 -2.53 -6.42 12.64
N LYS A 63 -2.86 -7.68 12.33
CA LYS A 63 -3.14 -8.69 13.32
C LYS A 63 -1.98 -8.53 14.29
N LEU A 64 -2.23 -7.95 15.46
CA LEU A 64 -1.18 -7.66 16.43
C LEU A 64 -0.69 -9.03 16.89
N ILE A 65 0.37 -9.52 16.25
CA ILE A 65 0.99 -10.78 16.63
C ILE A 65 1.91 -10.42 17.79
N PHE A 66 1.51 -10.86 18.97
CA PHE A 66 2.31 -10.68 20.17
C PHE A 66 3.48 -11.66 20.14
N TRP A 67 4.68 -11.10 20.22
CA TRP A 67 5.93 -11.83 20.31
C TRP A 67 6.57 -11.58 21.70
N CYS A 68 7.74 -12.18 21.90
CA CYS A 68 8.56 -12.03 23.09
C CYS A 68 7.88 -12.44 24.41
N LYS A 69 8.68 -12.52 25.47
CA LYS A 69 8.18 -12.78 26.83
C LYS A 69 7.35 -11.63 27.39
N CYS A 70 7.52 -10.41 26.88
CA CYS A 70 6.73 -9.24 27.27
C CYS A 70 5.32 -9.22 26.65
N LYS A 71 4.99 -10.19 25.77
CA LYS A 71 3.72 -10.24 25.03
C LYS A 71 3.41 -8.91 24.34
N SER A 72 4.42 -8.30 23.74
CA SER A 72 4.29 -7.07 22.97
C SER A 72 4.51 -7.36 21.49
N VAL A 73 4.03 -6.48 20.64
CA VAL A 73 4.21 -6.63 19.19
C VAL A 73 5.65 -6.32 18.78
N ASP A 74 5.96 -6.60 17.52
CA ASP A 74 7.11 -5.99 16.88
C ASP A 74 6.83 -4.49 16.73
N ASP A 75 7.52 -3.69 17.54
CA ASP A 75 7.45 -2.23 17.59
C ASP A 75 8.57 -1.58 16.76
N GLY A 76 9.27 -2.36 15.94
CA GLY A 76 10.42 -1.93 15.14
C GLY A 76 11.74 -1.90 15.93
N THR A 77 11.75 -2.36 17.19
CA THR A 77 13.00 -2.55 17.94
C THR A 77 13.73 -3.83 17.51
N PRO A 78 15.07 -3.90 17.65
CA PRO A 78 15.82 -5.10 17.27
C PRO A 78 15.33 -6.36 18.00
N MET A 79 15.04 -7.40 17.22
CA MET A 79 14.60 -8.71 17.72
C MET A 79 15.54 -9.83 17.28
N ILE A 80 15.65 -10.87 18.10
CA ILE A 80 16.41 -12.09 17.82
C ILE A 80 15.50 -13.32 17.83
N CYS A 81 15.74 -14.27 16.93
CA CYS A 81 15.08 -15.58 16.94
C CYS A 81 15.89 -16.56 17.80
N CYS A 82 15.22 -17.34 18.64
CA CYS A 82 15.82 -18.48 19.33
C CYS A 82 16.06 -19.61 18.32
N ASP A 83 17.28 -20.15 18.31
CA ASP A 83 17.68 -21.23 17.38
C ASP A 83 17.12 -22.61 17.77
N ASN A 84 16.52 -22.74 18.96
CA ASN A 84 15.80 -23.96 19.31
C ASN A 84 14.48 -24.07 18.53
N ASN A 85 14.42 -25.01 17.58
CA ASN A 85 13.26 -25.28 16.73
C ASN A 85 11.94 -25.58 17.49
N LYS A 86 12.02 -26.00 18.76
CA LYS A 86 10.85 -26.26 19.62
C LYS A 86 10.45 -25.05 20.48
N CYS A 87 11.09 -23.89 20.32
CA CYS A 87 10.77 -22.69 21.06
C CYS A 87 9.36 -22.19 20.71
N GLN A 88 8.52 -22.00 21.73
CA GLN A 88 7.14 -21.51 21.55
C GLN A 88 7.08 -20.00 21.24
N ILE A 89 8.06 -19.22 21.74
CA ILE A 89 8.07 -17.76 21.61
C ILE A 89 8.74 -17.33 20.29
N LYS A 90 9.77 -18.06 19.87
CA LYS A 90 10.63 -17.82 18.69
C LYS A 90 11.36 -16.47 18.72
N TRP A 91 10.65 -15.36 18.70
CA TRP A 91 11.20 -14.01 18.59
C TRP A 91 11.17 -13.25 19.91
N LEU A 92 12.29 -12.63 20.27
CA LEU A 92 12.43 -11.81 21.48
C LEU A 92 13.13 -10.49 21.19
N HIS A 93 12.70 -9.40 21.83
CA HIS A 93 13.39 -8.11 21.76
C HIS A 93 14.76 -8.19 22.44
N PHE A 94 15.75 -7.53 21.85
CA PHE A 94 17.11 -7.46 22.37
C PHE A 94 17.14 -7.00 23.84
N ILE A 95 16.44 -5.92 24.15
CA ILE A 95 16.36 -5.35 25.50
C ILE A 95 15.74 -6.36 26.47
N CYS A 96 14.70 -7.09 26.05
CA CYS A 96 14.06 -8.09 26.90
C CYS A 96 15.00 -9.25 27.25
N VAL A 97 15.99 -9.54 26.42
CA VAL A 97 16.98 -10.60 26.65
C VAL A 97 18.37 -10.07 27.01
N GLY A 98 18.49 -8.77 27.27
CA GLY A 98 19.75 -8.14 27.67
C GLY A 98 20.82 -8.08 26.58
N LEU A 99 20.43 -8.20 25.30
CA LEU A 99 21.33 -8.04 24.17
C LEU A 99 21.42 -6.57 23.75
N SER A 100 22.62 -6.10 23.44
CA SER A 100 22.86 -4.79 22.83
C SER A 100 23.18 -4.88 21.34
N ASN A 101 23.76 -5.99 20.91
CA ASN A 101 24.14 -6.28 19.53
C ASN A 101 23.79 -7.73 19.17
N MET A 102 23.71 -8.02 17.88
CA MET A 102 23.48 -9.37 17.39
C MET A 102 24.67 -10.28 17.77
N PRO A 103 24.42 -11.44 18.40
CA PRO A 103 25.47 -12.41 18.71
C PRO A 103 26.01 -13.05 17.42
N ASN A 104 27.31 -13.39 17.43
CA ASN A 104 27.99 -14.00 16.27
C ASN A 104 27.80 -15.52 16.17
N THR A 105 27.21 -16.15 17.18
CA THR A 105 26.99 -17.60 17.28
C THR A 105 25.51 -17.89 17.51
N GLU A 106 25.14 -19.18 17.42
CA GLU A 106 23.80 -19.64 17.77
C GLU A 106 23.39 -19.13 19.15
N TRP A 107 22.14 -18.68 19.25
CA TRP A 107 21.57 -18.06 20.44
C TRP A 107 20.28 -18.78 20.86
N ILE A 108 20.29 -19.26 22.11
CA ILE A 108 19.16 -19.95 22.72
C ILE A 108 18.62 -19.10 23.87
N CYS A 109 17.32 -18.84 23.86
CA CYS A 109 16.66 -18.05 24.89
C CYS A 109 16.61 -18.79 26.24
N ASP A 110 16.47 -18.05 27.34
CA ASP A 110 16.46 -18.64 28.70
C ASP A 110 15.29 -19.60 28.97
N PHE A 111 14.24 -19.59 28.14
CA PHE A 111 13.13 -20.54 28.22
C PHE A 111 13.41 -21.88 27.52
N CYS A 112 14.51 -21.95 26.78
CA CYS A 112 14.90 -23.12 25.96
C CYS A 112 16.25 -23.71 26.35
N LYS A 113 16.92 -23.13 27.36
CA LYS A 113 18.07 -23.71 28.06
C LYS A 113 17.56 -24.74 29.07
#